data_AF-A0A2M8LCG7-F1
#
_entry.id   AF-A0A2M8LCG7-F1
#
_cell.length_a   1.000
_cell.length_b   1.000
_cell.length_c   1.000
_cell.angle_alpha   90.00
_cell.angle_beta   90.00
_cell.angle_gamma   90.00
#
_symmetry.space_group_name_H-M   'P 1'
#
loop_
_entity.id
_entity.type
_entity.pdbx_description
1 polymer ?
#
loop_
_entity_poly.entity_id
_entity_poly.type
_entity_poly.pdbx_seq_one_letter_code
_entity_poly.pdbx_strand_id
1 'polypeptide(L)'
;MKFIPQIKKIADNLRQGDISNALEEKKSLGLIRDEVLKLEIEEVAKQATLKHLKNGEIDTAREIKNLFSMSDDMFENTVSQAVLSSFRDGDIERVKALSRELPISEQINNDLLVYCSTWGDTKLCQVMERALS
;
A
#
# COMPACT_ATOMS: atom_id res chain seq x y z
N MET A 1 -19.06 13.59 11.26
CA MET A 1 -17.59 13.47 11.31
C MET A 1 -17.01 14.74 10.69
N LYS A 2 -16.38 15.61 11.49
CA LYS A 2 -15.81 16.87 10.99
C LYS A 2 -14.54 16.51 10.21
N PHE A 3 -14.64 16.41 8.88
CA PHE A 3 -13.46 16.44 8.03
C PHE A 3 -12.74 17.75 8.30
N ILE A 4 -11.63 17.69 9.02
CA ILE A 4 -10.71 18.82 9.14
C ILE A 4 -10.20 19.09 7.72
N PRO A 5 -10.43 20.27 7.11
CA PRO A 5 -10.07 20.56 5.72
C PRO A 5 -8.62 20.17 5.36
N GLN A 6 -7.72 20.25 6.33
CA GLN A 6 -6.31 19.86 6.22
C GLN A 6 -6.13 18.36 5.99
N ILE A 7 -6.92 17.48 6.61
CA ILE A 7 -6.86 16.02 6.35
C ILE A 7 -7.21 15.71 4.90
N LYS A 8 -8.21 16.42 4.35
CA LYS A 8 -8.54 16.31 2.93
C LYS A 8 -7.37 16.74 2.04
N LYS A 9 -6.72 17.86 2.36
CA LYS A 9 -5.55 18.31 1.60
C LYS A 9 -4.38 17.33 1.66
N ILE A 10 -4.11 16.75 2.85
CA ILE A 10 -3.13 15.69 3.00
C ILE A 10 -3.50 14.52 2.07
N ALA A 11 -4.76 14.10 2.06
CA ALA A 11 -5.23 13.03 1.19
C ALA A 11 -5.02 13.33 -0.30
N ASP A 12 -5.37 14.54 -0.72
CA ASP A 12 -5.28 14.94 -2.12
C ASP A 12 -3.83 15.05 -2.58
N ASN A 13 -2.96 15.67 -1.76
CA ASN A 13 -1.51 15.75 -2.02
C ASN A 13 -0.87 14.36 -2.07
N LEU A 14 -1.15 13.51 -1.08
CA LEU A 14 -0.64 12.14 -1.04
C LEU A 14 -1.08 11.35 -2.26
N ARG A 15 -2.35 11.43 -2.67
CA ARG A 15 -2.84 10.74 -3.88
C ARG A 15 -2.17 11.23 -5.16
N GLN A 16 -1.67 12.45 -5.19
CA GLN A 16 -0.98 13.02 -6.36
C GLN A 16 0.54 12.73 -6.34
N GLY A 17 1.06 12.09 -5.27
CA GLY A 17 2.50 11.92 -5.07
C GLY A 17 3.20 13.18 -4.57
N ASP A 18 2.47 14.22 -4.16
CA ASP A 18 3.03 15.45 -3.60
C ASP A 18 3.29 15.29 -2.10
N ILE A 19 4.32 14.52 -1.78
CA ILE A 19 4.65 14.13 -0.41
C ILE A 19 5.12 15.33 0.42
N SER A 20 5.80 16.28 -0.21
CA SER A 20 6.30 17.49 0.44
C SER A 20 5.16 18.38 0.92
N ASN A 21 4.17 18.68 0.08
CA ASN A 21 3.03 19.50 0.50
C ASN A 21 2.15 18.75 1.51
N ALA A 22 1.99 17.43 1.39
CA ALA A 22 1.28 16.63 2.39
C ALA A 22 1.97 16.70 3.77
N LEU A 23 3.30 16.68 3.81
CA LEU A 23 4.07 16.82 5.05
C LEU A 23 3.94 18.20 5.69
N GLU A 24 3.91 19.27 4.89
CA GLU A 24 3.69 20.63 5.40
C GLU A 24 2.32 20.76 6.06
N GLU A 25 1.27 20.24 5.40
CA GLU A 25 -0.08 20.20 5.97
C GLU A 25 -0.11 19.33 7.26
N LYS A 26 0.57 18.17 7.29
CA LYS A 26 0.71 17.34 8.51
C LYS A 26 1.42 18.10 9.64
N LYS A 27 2.47 18.87 9.36
CA LYS A 27 3.18 19.68 10.37
C LYS A 27 2.28 20.76 10.94
N SER A 28 1.46 21.41 10.11
CA SER A 28 0.49 22.41 10.57
C SER A 28 -0.54 21.85 11.56
N LEU A 29 -0.86 20.56 11.42
CA LEU A 29 -1.74 19.81 12.32
C LEU A 29 -1.03 19.31 13.58
N GLY A 30 0.28 19.08 13.55
CA GLY A 30 1.08 18.50 14.64
C GLY A 30 1.12 19.31 15.94
N LEU A 31 0.55 20.51 15.96
CA LEU A 31 0.28 21.29 17.18
C LEU A 31 -0.90 20.73 18.00
N ILE A 32 -1.72 19.87 17.40
CA ILE A 32 -2.92 19.27 18.00
C ILE A 32 -2.58 17.83 18.39
N ARG A 33 -2.45 17.56 19.70
CA ARG A 33 -2.30 16.19 20.23
C ARG A 33 -3.67 15.51 20.32
N ASP A 34 -4.18 15.05 19.18
CA ASP A 34 -5.45 14.34 19.06
C ASP A 34 -5.21 12.95 18.44
N GLU A 35 -5.57 11.90 19.18
CA GLU A 35 -5.41 10.51 18.77
C GLU A 35 -6.31 10.15 17.57
N VAL A 36 -7.50 10.75 17.48
CA VAL A 36 -8.41 10.56 16.35
C VAL A 36 -7.78 11.14 15.08
N LEU A 37 -7.17 12.32 15.19
CA LEU A 37 -6.48 12.95 14.08
C LEU A 37 -5.32 12.09 13.56
N LYS A 38 -4.57 11.47 14.48
CA LYS A 38 -3.49 10.54 14.12
C LYS A 38 -4.04 9.34 13.32
N LEU A 39 -5.11 8.71 13.79
CA LEU A 39 -5.75 7.60 13.08
C LEU A 39 -6.28 8.01 11.70
N GLU A 40 -6.84 9.21 11.56
CA GLU A 40 -7.28 9.72 10.26
C GLU A 40 -6.10 9.90 9.30
N ILE A 41 -4.97 10.47 9.75
CA ILE A 41 -3.76 10.63 8.92
C ILE A 41 -3.21 9.26 8.49
N GLU A 42 -3.17 8.28 9.38
CA GLU A 42 -2.72 6.92 9.08
C GLU A 42 -3.62 6.25 8.02
N GLU A 43 -4.95 6.37 8.13
CA GLU A 43 -5.87 5.82 7.14
C GLU A 43 -5.73 6.51 5.78
N VAL A 44 -5.51 7.83 5.77
CA VAL A 44 -5.27 8.58 4.52
C VAL A 44 -3.96 8.12 3.86
N ALA A 45 -2.90 7.93 4.65
CA ALA A 45 -1.62 7.43 4.16
C ALA A 45 -1.76 6.02 3.60
N LYS A 46 -2.49 5.12 4.28
CA LYS A 46 -2.79 3.77 3.80
C LYS A 46 -3.49 3.77 2.44
N GLN A 47 -4.51 4.61 2.27
CA GLN A 47 -5.25 4.71 0.99
C GLN A 47 -4.36 5.22 -0.14
N ALA A 48 -3.51 6.21 0.13
CA ALA A 48 -2.58 6.74 -0.87
C ALA A 48 -1.51 5.70 -1.23
N THR A 49 -0.92 5.03 -0.24
CA THR A 49 0.01 3.91 -0.42
C THR A 49 -0.59 2.84 -1.32
N LEU A 50 -1.82 2.39 -1.04
CA LEU A 50 -2.52 1.40 -1.87
C LEU A 50 -2.66 1.87 -3.33
N LYS A 51 -3.03 3.14 -3.54
CA LYS A 51 -3.16 3.71 -4.89
C LYS A 51 -1.82 3.66 -5.63
N HIS A 52 -0.75 4.15 -5.02
CA HIS A 52 0.58 4.17 -5.62
C HIS A 52 1.09 2.76 -5.94
N LEU A 53 0.90 1.79 -5.03
CA LEU A 53 1.26 0.40 -5.29
C LEU A 53 0.49 -0.21 -6.47
N LYS A 54 -0.81 0.07 -6.61
CA LYS A 54 -1.61 -0.39 -7.76
C LYS A 54 -1.14 0.21 -9.10
N ASN A 55 -0.55 1.41 -9.06
CA ASN A 55 0.05 2.07 -10.20
C ASN A 55 1.51 1.64 -10.46
N GLY A 56 2.10 0.82 -9.59
CA GLY A 56 3.51 0.41 -9.67
C GLY A 56 4.51 1.42 -9.11
N GLU A 57 4.04 2.42 -8.37
CA GLU A 57 4.85 3.51 -7.80
C GLU A 57 5.39 3.10 -6.41
N ILE A 58 6.30 2.10 -6.40
CA ILE A 58 6.83 1.46 -5.18
C ILE A 58 7.59 2.46 -4.29
N ASP A 59 8.43 3.30 -4.88
CA ASP A 59 9.26 4.23 -4.11
C ASP A 59 8.41 5.30 -3.43
N THR A 60 7.39 5.83 -4.11
CA THR A 60 6.41 6.76 -3.51
C THR A 60 5.67 6.09 -2.35
N ALA A 61 5.24 4.84 -2.50
CA ALA A 61 4.58 4.09 -1.43
C ALA A 61 5.49 3.90 -0.19
N ARG A 62 6.79 3.60 -0.39
CA ARG A 62 7.78 3.52 0.69
C ARG A 62 8.00 4.87 1.37
N GLU A 63 8.05 5.94 0.59
CA GLU A 63 8.21 7.29 1.11
C GLU A 63 7.03 7.69 2.02
N ILE A 64 5.79 7.41 1.57
CA ILE A 64 4.57 7.62 2.37
C ILE A 64 4.64 6.82 3.67
N LYS A 65 4.96 5.52 3.60
CA LYS A 65 5.10 4.66 4.80
C LYS A 65 5.99 5.33 5.86
N ASN A 66 7.18 5.75 5.46
CA ASN A 66 8.19 6.28 6.36
C ASN A 66 7.79 7.64 6.95
N LEU A 67 7.28 8.55 6.12
CA LEU A 67 6.99 9.93 6.52
C LEU A 67 5.66 10.09 7.24
N PHE A 68 4.71 9.19 6.98
CA PHE A 68 3.40 9.16 7.61
C PHE A 68 3.30 8.17 8.77
N SER A 69 4.42 7.54 9.13
CA SER A 69 4.54 6.67 10.32
C SER A 69 3.58 5.48 10.29
N MET A 70 3.36 4.90 9.10
CA MET A 70 2.60 3.66 8.98
C MET A 70 3.35 2.53 9.69
N SER A 71 2.65 1.72 10.47
CA SER A 71 3.25 0.50 11.04
C SER A 71 3.61 -0.50 9.95
N ASP A 72 4.57 -1.39 10.25
CA ASP A 72 4.96 -2.45 9.32
C ASP A 72 3.77 -3.36 8.99
N ASP A 73 2.98 -3.77 9.98
CA ASP A 73 1.76 -4.57 9.78
C ASP A 73 0.76 -3.87 8.86
N MET A 74 0.56 -2.56 9.01
CA MET A 74 -0.35 -1.80 8.15
C MET A 74 0.18 -1.73 6.72
N PHE A 75 1.48 -1.49 6.56
CA PHE A 75 2.12 -1.43 5.26
C PHE A 75 2.07 -2.79 4.55
N GLU A 76 2.46 -3.87 5.22
CA GLU A 76 2.40 -5.24 4.71
C GLU A 76 0.98 -5.63 4.27
N ASN A 77 -0.03 -5.36 5.11
CA ASN A 77 -1.42 -5.58 4.73
C ASN A 77 -1.84 -4.77 3.50
N THR A 78 -1.30 -3.56 3.32
CA THR A 78 -1.58 -2.70 2.17
C THR A 78 -0.92 -3.25 0.90
N VAL A 79 0.31 -3.75 1.00
CA VAL A 79 1.01 -4.43 -0.10
C VAL A 79 0.26 -5.68 -0.51
N SER A 80 -0.14 -6.53 0.45
CA SER A 80 -0.96 -7.71 0.22
C SER A 80 -2.25 -7.38 -0.54
N GLN A 81 -2.94 -6.29 -0.20
CA GLN A 81 -4.12 -5.83 -0.93
C GLN A 81 -3.79 -5.39 -2.36
N ALA A 82 -2.66 -4.71 -2.58
CA ALA A 82 -2.23 -4.30 -3.92
C ALA A 82 -1.88 -5.52 -4.80
N VAL A 83 -1.21 -6.52 -4.23
CA VAL A 83 -0.88 -7.78 -4.91
C VAL A 83 -2.16 -8.53 -5.29
N LEU A 84 -3.09 -8.72 -4.36
CA LEU A 84 -4.37 -9.37 -4.66
C LEU A 84 -5.19 -8.62 -5.71
N SER A 85 -5.19 -7.28 -5.69
CA SER A 85 -5.86 -6.49 -6.72
C SER A 85 -5.23 -6.74 -8.08
N SER A 86 -3.90 -6.60 -8.18
CA SER A 86 -3.16 -6.80 -9.43
C SER A 86 -3.37 -8.21 -9.97
N PHE A 87 -3.40 -9.21 -9.08
CA PHE A 87 -3.71 -10.59 -9.42
C PHE A 87 -5.12 -10.75 -10.01
N ARG A 88 -6.14 -10.19 -9.37
CA ARG A 88 -7.53 -10.22 -9.87
C ARG A 88 -7.68 -9.51 -11.21
N ASP A 89 -6.90 -8.46 -11.42
CA ASP A 89 -6.87 -7.68 -12.67
C ASP A 89 -6.02 -8.38 -13.77
N GLY A 90 -5.35 -9.50 -13.45
CA GLY A 90 -4.48 -10.23 -14.37
C GLY A 90 -3.12 -9.58 -14.63
N ASP A 91 -2.73 -8.57 -13.84
CA ASP A 91 -1.46 -7.85 -13.99
C ASP A 91 -0.32 -8.59 -13.27
N ILE A 92 0.21 -9.59 -13.96
CA ILE A 92 1.22 -10.51 -13.41
C ILE A 92 2.58 -9.83 -13.21
N GLU A 93 2.96 -8.90 -14.08
CA GLU A 93 4.21 -8.16 -13.91
C GLU A 93 4.16 -7.29 -12.65
N ARG A 94 2.99 -6.72 -12.32
CA ARG A 94 2.85 -5.98 -11.06
C ARG A 94 2.89 -6.89 -9.84
N VAL A 95 2.24 -8.05 -9.89
CA VAL A 95 2.35 -9.06 -8.82
C VAL A 95 3.83 -9.39 -8.58
N LYS A 96 4.61 -9.68 -9.62
CA LYS A 96 6.06 -9.95 -9.49
C LYS A 96 6.83 -8.80 -8.87
N ALA A 97 6.62 -7.58 -9.37
CA ALA A 97 7.35 -6.41 -8.89
C ALA A 97 7.09 -6.17 -7.40
N LEU A 98 5.83 -6.18 -7.00
CA LEU A 98 5.43 -5.99 -5.61
C LEU A 98 5.96 -7.11 -4.70
N SER A 99 5.78 -8.38 -5.08
CA SER A 99 6.21 -9.52 -4.27
C SER A 99 7.73 -9.64 -4.13
N ARG A 100 8.50 -9.17 -5.12
CA ARG A 100 9.97 -9.18 -5.06
C ARG A 100 10.51 -8.07 -4.15
N GLU A 101 9.86 -6.91 -4.16
CA GLU A 101 10.42 -5.70 -3.56
C GLU A 101 9.84 -5.37 -2.18
N LEU A 102 8.67 -5.90 -1.84
CA LEU A 102 7.92 -5.48 -0.67
C LEU A 102 7.49 -6.67 0.18
N PRO A 103 7.39 -6.48 1.51
CA PRO A 103 6.88 -7.51 2.40
C PRO A 103 5.42 -7.80 2.07
N ILE A 104 5.11 -9.08 1.96
CA ILE A 104 3.77 -9.63 1.75
C ILE A 104 3.53 -10.65 2.85
N SER A 105 2.30 -10.71 3.34
CA SER A 105 2.00 -11.61 4.45
C SER A 105 2.09 -13.06 4.03
N GLU A 106 2.59 -13.90 4.94
CA GLU A 106 2.74 -15.34 4.72
C GLU A 106 1.40 -15.99 4.31
N GLN A 107 0.30 -15.51 4.89
CA GLN A 107 -1.03 -15.97 4.52
C GLN A 107 -1.39 -15.70 3.06
N ILE A 108 -1.07 -14.50 2.54
CA ILE A 108 -1.31 -14.14 1.15
C ILE A 108 -0.43 -14.97 0.23
N ASN A 109 0.82 -15.23 0.62
CA ASN A 109 1.70 -16.15 -0.11
C ASN A 109 1.09 -17.54 -0.24
N ASN A 110 0.58 -18.08 0.86
CA ASN A 110 -0.04 -19.40 0.86
C ASN A 110 -1.33 -19.43 0.02
N ASP A 111 -2.20 -18.43 0.14
CA ASP A 111 -3.45 -18.35 -0.64
C ASP A 111 -3.17 -18.26 -2.16
N LEU A 112 -2.13 -17.49 -2.52
CA LEU A 112 -1.63 -17.34 -3.88
C LEU A 112 -1.06 -18.66 -4.45
N LEU A 113 -0.31 -19.43 -3.65
CA LEU A 113 0.20 -20.75 -4.03
C LEU A 113 -0.92 -21.81 -4.15
N VAL A 114 -1.91 -21.78 -3.25
CA VAL A 114 -3.07 -22.68 -3.32
C VAL A 114 -3.87 -22.42 -4.59
N TYR A 115 -4.16 -21.15 -4.94
CA TYR A 115 -4.85 -20.83 -6.19
C TYR A 115 -4.09 -21.36 -7.40
N CYS A 116 -2.76 -21.19 -7.43
CA CYS A 116 -1.90 -21.68 -8.50
C CYS A 116 -2.01 -23.20 -8.68
N SER A 117 -1.94 -23.96 -7.59
CA SER A 117 -1.99 -25.42 -7.63
C SER A 117 -3.36 -26.00 -7.98
N THR A 118 -4.47 -25.27 -7.75
CA THR A 118 -5.82 -25.78 -7.99
C THR A 118 -6.50 -25.26 -9.25
N TRP A 119 -6.19 -24.05 -9.72
CA TRP A 119 -6.96 -23.40 -10.79
C TRP A 119 -6.12 -22.62 -11.83
N GLY A 120 -4.78 -22.56 -11.68
CA GLY A 120 -3.93 -21.62 -12.42
C GLY A 120 -3.37 -22.10 -13.78
N ASP A 121 -3.27 -21.17 -14.73
CA ASP A 121 -2.41 -21.26 -15.91
C ASP A 121 -0.96 -21.53 -15.48
N THR A 122 -0.33 -22.56 -16.04
CA THR A 122 0.94 -23.13 -15.59
C THR A 122 2.08 -22.10 -15.56
N LYS A 123 2.00 -21.04 -16.36
CA LYS A 123 2.98 -19.93 -16.35
C LYS A 123 2.83 -19.00 -15.15
N LEU A 124 1.61 -18.74 -14.70
CA LEU A 124 1.34 -17.92 -13.50
C LEU A 124 1.89 -18.61 -12.25
N CYS A 125 1.66 -19.92 -12.15
CA CYS A 125 2.08 -20.75 -11.02
C CYS A 125 3.60 -20.81 -10.90
N GLN A 126 4.30 -21.06 -12.01
CA GLN A 126 5.77 -21.08 -12.05
C GLN A 126 6.41 -19.73 -11.70
N VAL A 127 5.74 -18.63 -12.04
CA VAL A 127 6.18 -17.28 -11.70
C VAL A 127 6.03 -17.02 -10.19
N MET A 128 4.91 -17.44 -9.60
CA MET A 128 4.63 -17.21 -8.18
C MET A 128 5.49 -18.12 -7.30
N GLU A 129 5.71 -19.39 -7.67
CA GLU A 129 6.66 -20.27 -7.00
C GLU A 129 8.08 -19.68 -6.97
N ARG A 130 8.53 -19.03 -8.05
CA ARG A 130 9.87 -18.39 -8.12
C ARG A 130 9.98 -17.04 -7.41
N ALA A 131 8.85 -16.33 -7.25
CA ALA A 131 8.82 -15.07 -6.51
C ALA A 131 8.76 -15.29 -5.00
N LEU A 132 8.34 -16.49 -4.56
CA LEU A 132 8.10 -16.85 -3.16
C LEU A 132 9.10 -17.88 -2.59
N SER A 133 10.05 -18.37 -3.39
CA SER A 133 11.15 -19.27 -2.97
C SER A 133 12.47 -18.53 -2.80
#